data_AF-A0A4U9TT26-F1
#
_entry.id   AF-A0A4U9TT26-F1
#
_cell.length_a   1.000
_cell.length_b   1.000
_cell.length_c   1.000
_cell.angle_alpha   90.00
_cell.angle_beta   90.00
_cell.angle_gamma   90.00
#
_symmetry.space_group_name_H-M   'P 1'
#
loop_
_entity.id
_entity.type
_entity.pdbx_description
1 polymer ?
#
loop_
_entity_poly.entity_id
_entity_poly.type
_entity_poly.pdbx_seq_one_letter_code
_entity_poly.pdbx_strand_id
1 'polypeptide(L)'
;MPHNPIRVVVGPANYFSHPGSFNHLHDFFTDEQLSRTVWIYGERAIAAAQTKLPPAFELPGVKHILFRGHCSESDVQQLAAESGDDRSVVIGVGGGALLDTAKALARRLGLPFVAVPTIAATCAAWTPLSVWYNDAGQALHYEIFDDANFMVLVEPEIILNAPQEYLLAGIGDTLAKWYEAVVLAPQPETLPLTVRLGINNAQAIRDVLLNSSEQALADQQNQQLTQSFCDVVDAIIAGGGMVGGLGDRFTRVAAAHAVHNGLTVLPQTEKFLHGTKVAYGILVQSALLGQDDVLAQLTGAYQRFHLPTTLAELEVDINNQVEIDKMIAHTLRPVESIHYLPVTLTPGTLRAAFEKVESFKA
;
A
#
# COMPACT_ATOMS: atom_id res chain seq x y z
N MET A 1 30.30 -6.38 -11.28
CA MET A 1 29.27 -5.36 -11.61
C MET A 1 29.66 -4.09 -10.86
N PRO A 2 29.80 -2.92 -11.50
CA PRO A 2 29.88 -1.68 -10.72
C PRO A 2 28.61 -1.65 -9.87
N HIS A 3 28.79 -1.51 -8.55
CA HIS A 3 27.74 -1.58 -7.55
C HIS A 3 26.51 -0.83 -8.05
N ASN A 4 25.44 -1.57 -8.38
CA ASN A 4 24.22 -0.96 -8.90
C ASN A 4 23.63 -0.17 -7.71
N PRO A 5 23.81 1.16 -7.63
CA PRO A 5 23.62 1.88 -6.39
C PRO A 5 22.14 1.86 -6.02
N ILE A 6 21.82 1.62 -4.76
CA ILE A 6 20.45 1.72 -4.23
C ILE A 6 20.44 2.78 -3.14
N ARG A 7 19.29 3.42 -2.98
CA ARG A 7 19.05 4.30 -1.85
C ARG A 7 18.23 3.53 -0.82
N VAL A 8 18.76 3.43 0.40
CA VAL A 8 18.09 2.75 1.51
C VAL A 8 17.41 3.80 2.38
N VAL A 9 16.09 3.68 2.53
CA VAL A 9 15.27 4.52 3.40
C VAL A 9 14.33 3.61 4.16
N VAL A 10 14.77 3.18 5.34
CA VAL A 10 14.13 2.07 6.08
C VAL A 10 12.69 2.38 6.52
N GLY A 11 12.34 3.65 6.71
CA GLY A 11 11.03 4.05 7.21
C GLY A 11 11.07 5.32 8.03
N PRO A 12 9.95 5.66 8.70
CA PRO A 12 9.84 6.84 9.54
C PRO A 12 10.83 6.81 10.69
N ALA A 13 11.13 7.98 11.26
CA ALA A 13 11.99 8.05 12.44
C ALA A 13 11.36 7.40 13.67
N ASN A 14 10.03 7.43 13.77
CA ASN A 14 9.25 6.86 14.86
C ASN A 14 8.01 6.11 14.36
N TYR A 15 7.72 4.96 14.96
CA TYR A 15 6.52 4.15 14.69
C TYR A 15 5.90 3.72 16.01
N PHE A 16 4.65 4.09 16.23
CA PHE A 16 3.87 3.64 17.38
C PHE A 16 2.61 2.95 16.87
N SER A 17 2.38 1.72 17.32
CA SER A 17 1.24 0.88 16.92
C SER A 17 0.65 0.20 18.13
N HIS A 18 -0.23 0.92 18.82
CA HIS A 18 -0.96 0.45 19.99
C HIS A 18 -2.08 1.43 20.35
N PRO A 19 -3.06 1.02 21.18
CA PRO A 19 -4.03 1.94 21.73
C PRO A 19 -3.39 3.12 22.45
N GLY A 20 -3.83 4.33 22.15
CA GLY A 20 -3.28 5.57 22.69
C GLY A 20 -2.05 6.10 21.94
N SER A 21 -1.78 5.65 20.72
CA SER A 21 -0.59 6.08 19.94
C SER A 21 -0.50 7.61 19.76
N PHE A 22 -1.63 8.32 19.71
CA PHE A 22 -1.65 9.79 19.65
C PHE A 22 -0.95 10.48 20.82
N ASN A 23 -0.85 9.83 21.99
CA ASN A 23 -0.21 10.41 23.17
C ASN A 23 1.28 10.72 22.92
N HIS A 24 1.91 10.00 22.00
CA HIS A 24 3.32 10.21 21.64
C HIS A 24 3.57 11.53 20.91
N LEU A 25 2.56 12.28 20.47
CA LEU A 25 2.78 13.62 19.92
C LEU A 25 3.52 14.54 20.91
N HIS A 26 3.20 14.46 22.20
CA HIS A 26 3.82 15.30 23.23
C HIS A 26 5.24 14.87 23.62
N ASP A 27 5.67 13.66 23.22
CA ASP A 27 7.06 13.23 23.42
C ASP A 27 8.02 13.96 22.46
N PHE A 28 7.51 14.48 21.34
CA PHE A 28 8.31 15.07 20.26
C PHE A 28 7.98 16.53 19.98
N PHE A 29 6.79 17.01 20.34
CA PHE A 29 6.34 18.36 20.07
C PHE A 29 5.82 19.04 21.34
N THR A 30 6.22 20.30 21.52
CA THR A 30 5.69 21.17 22.57
C THR A 30 4.25 21.62 22.26
N ASP A 31 3.49 22.05 23.26
CA ASP A 31 2.15 22.62 23.05
C ASP A 31 2.17 23.83 22.10
N GLU A 32 3.24 24.65 22.15
CA GLU A 32 3.42 25.76 21.20
C GLU A 32 3.56 25.27 19.76
N GLN A 33 4.33 24.19 19.53
CA GLN A 33 4.41 23.58 18.21
C GLN A 33 3.06 22.95 17.83
N LEU A 34 2.42 22.20 18.72
CA LEU A 34 1.16 21.53 18.42
C LEU A 34 0.03 22.52 18.11
N SER A 35 0.01 23.69 18.75
CA SER A 35 -0.93 24.79 18.46
C SER A 35 -0.80 25.36 17.05
N ARG A 36 0.29 25.07 16.33
CA ARG A 36 0.55 25.49 14.94
C ARG A 36 0.56 24.31 13.96
N THR A 37 -0.03 23.19 14.34
CA THR A 37 -0.21 22.05 13.43
C THR A 37 -1.24 22.35 12.35
N VAL A 38 -1.09 21.69 11.20
CA VAL A 38 -2.15 21.55 10.20
C VAL A 38 -2.57 20.09 10.10
N TRP A 39 -3.84 19.84 10.37
CA TRP A 39 -4.46 18.52 10.28
C TRP A 39 -5.22 18.42 8.97
N ILE A 40 -4.83 17.46 8.14
CA ILE A 40 -5.49 17.13 6.89
C ILE A 40 -6.19 15.80 7.09
N TYR A 41 -7.49 15.76 6.82
CA TYR A 41 -8.27 14.55 7.03
C TYR A 41 -9.43 14.42 6.04
N GLY A 42 -9.85 13.19 5.80
CA GLY A 42 -11.05 12.89 5.03
C GLY A 42 -12.27 12.80 5.94
N GLU A 43 -13.46 12.95 5.38
CA GLU A 43 -14.72 12.94 6.17
C GLU A 43 -14.94 11.61 6.91
N ARG A 44 -14.75 10.48 6.22
CA ARG A 44 -14.85 9.15 6.83
C ARG A 44 -13.71 8.89 7.84
N ALA A 45 -12.52 9.40 7.54
CA ALA A 45 -11.33 9.21 8.35
C ALA A 45 -11.45 9.92 9.70
N ILE A 46 -11.86 11.20 9.70
CA ILE A 46 -12.01 11.96 10.94
C ILE A 46 -13.16 11.43 11.80
N ALA A 47 -14.26 11.00 11.17
CA ALA A 47 -15.37 10.34 11.87
C ALA A 47 -14.91 9.04 12.56
N ALA A 48 -14.11 8.22 11.89
CA ALA A 48 -13.54 7.00 12.47
C ALA A 48 -12.54 7.30 13.61
N ALA A 49 -11.81 8.40 13.52
CA ALA A 49 -10.81 8.81 14.51
C ALA A 49 -11.39 9.60 15.71
N GLN A 50 -12.64 10.05 15.63
CA GLN A 50 -13.19 11.09 16.52
C GLN A 50 -13.01 10.81 18.02
N THR A 51 -13.17 9.55 18.45
CA THR A 51 -13.04 9.17 19.87
C THR A 51 -11.60 8.98 20.34
N LYS A 52 -10.64 9.08 19.41
CA LYS A 52 -9.20 8.84 19.61
C LYS A 52 -8.35 10.08 19.39
N LEU A 53 -8.93 11.16 18.84
CA LEU A 53 -8.22 12.41 18.62
C LEU A 53 -7.68 12.96 19.95
N PRO A 54 -6.41 13.39 19.99
CA PRO A 54 -5.79 13.91 21.20
C PRO A 54 -6.32 15.33 21.51
N PRO A 55 -6.18 15.81 22.76
CA PRO A 55 -6.48 17.20 23.11
C PRO A 55 -5.75 18.23 22.22
N ALA A 56 -4.57 17.86 21.71
CA ALA A 56 -3.79 18.66 20.76
C ALA A 56 -4.55 19.04 19.48
N PHE A 57 -5.57 18.26 19.08
CA PHE A 57 -6.43 18.56 17.94
C PHE A 57 -7.25 19.84 18.17
N GLU A 58 -7.66 20.12 19.41
CA GLU A 58 -8.53 21.24 19.77
C GLU A 58 -7.75 22.49 20.24
N LEU A 59 -6.42 22.49 20.14
CA LEU A 59 -5.61 23.62 20.59
C LEU A 59 -5.92 24.90 19.78
N PRO A 60 -5.94 26.08 20.42
CA PRO A 60 -6.08 27.34 19.71
C PRO A 60 -4.97 27.52 18.67
N GLY A 61 -5.34 27.85 17.43
CA GLY A 61 -4.38 28.08 16.33
C GLY A 61 -4.17 26.87 15.41
N VAL A 62 -4.63 25.68 15.81
CA VAL A 62 -4.61 24.47 14.97
C VAL A 62 -5.44 24.72 13.71
N LYS A 63 -4.91 24.32 12.56
CA LYS A 63 -5.61 24.39 11.30
C LYS A 63 -6.20 23.02 10.95
N HIS A 64 -7.50 23.00 10.69
CA HIS A 64 -8.24 21.83 10.26
C HIS A 64 -8.65 21.96 8.80
N ILE A 65 -8.23 21.02 7.95
CA ILE A 65 -8.53 21.04 6.52
C ILE A 65 -9.13 19.70 6.10
N LEU A 66 -10.37 19.77 5.61
CA LEU A 66 -11.05 18.62 5.02
C LEU A 66 -10.56 18.40 3.59
N PHE A 67 -10.05 17.21 3.30
CA PHE A 67 -9.54 16.83 1.99
C PHE A 67 -10.38 15.74 1.33
N ARG A 68 -10.67 15.92 0.04
CA ARG A 68 -11.52 15.02 -0.77
C ARG A 68 -10.93 14.65 -2.13
N GLY A 69 -9.75 15.19 -2.46
CA GLY A 69 -9.11 14.99 -3.76
C GLY A 69 -8.17 13.81 -3.79
N HIS A 70 -7.24 13.88 -4.74
CA HIS A 70 -6.11 12.95 -4.88
C HIS A 70 -4.80 13.71 -4.69
N CYS A 71 -3.67 13.02 -4.54
CA CYS A 71 -2.38 13.70 -4.52
C CYS A 71 -2.10 14.29 -5.92
N SER A 72 -2.52 15.53 -6.13
CA SER A 72 -2.41 16.29 -7.38
C SER A 72 -1.71 17.62 -7.10
N GLU A 73 -1.07 18.19 -8.12
CA GLU A 73 -0.35 19.46 -7.95
C GLU A 73 -1.29 20.59 -7.52
N SER A 74 -2.50 20.60 -8.07
CA SER A 74 -3.55 21.58 -7.75
C SER A 74 -3.99 21.47 -6.29
N ASP A 75 -4.27 20.24 -5.82
CA ASP A 75 -4.68 19.96 -4.45
C ASP A 75 -3.57 20.33 -3.45
N VAL A 76 -2.33 19.93 -3.70
CA VAL A 76 -1.20 20.26 -2.80
C VAL A 76 -0.95 21.76 -2.76
N GLN A 77 -1.07 22.47 -3.89
CA GLN A 77 -0.96 23.93 -3.94
C GLN A 77 -2.08 24.62 -3.14
N GLN A 78 -3.32 24.15 -3.27
CA GLN A 78 -4.45 24.67 -2.51
C GLN A 78 -4.25 24.45 -1.01
N LEU A 79 -3.86 23.24 -0.60
CA LEU A 79 -3.60 22.91 0.79
C LEU A 79 -2.47 23.76 1.38
N ALA A 80 -1.41 24.05 0.61
CA ALA A 80 -0.34 24.94 1.04
C ALA A 80 -0.86 26.37 1.29
N ALA A 81 -1.68 26.91 0.39
CA ALA A 81 -2.29 28.23 0.58
C ALA A 81 -3.24 28.28 1.79
N GLU A 82 -4.04 27.23 2.01
CA GLU A 82 -4.96 27.15 3.14
C GLU A 82 -4.25 26.94 4.49
N SER A 83 -3.06 26.33 4.48
CA SER A 83 -2.23 26.07 5.66
C SER A 83 -1.62 27.35 6.24
N GLY A 84 -1.22 28.30 5.40
CA GLY A 84 -0.47 29.49 5.81
C GLY A 84 1.00 29.20 6.15
N ASP A 85 1.73 30.24 6.57
CA ASP A 85 3.20 30.24 6.59
C ASP A 85 3.82 29.98 7.97
N ASP A 86 3.03 29.98 9.04
CA ASP A 86 3.48 29.87 10.43
C ASP A 86 3.26 28.47 11.01
N ARG A 87 3.16 27.44 10.16
CA ARG A 87 2.90 26.05 10.56
C ARG A 87 4.16 25.36 11.08
N SER A 88 3.98 24.38 11.96
CA SER A 88 5.08 23.67 12.62
C SER A 88 5.18 22.20 12.22
N VAL A 89 4.04 21.55 11.93
CA VAL A 89 3.91 20.11 11.67
C VAL A 89 2.69 19.88 10.79
N VAL A 90 2.79 18.96 9.83
CA VAL A 90 1.64 18.45 9.06
C VAL A 90 1.23 17.09 9.61
N ILE A 91 -0.04 16.94 9.96
CA ILE A 91 -0.62 15.68 10.46
C ILE A 91 -1.69 15.22 9.47
N GLY A 92 -1.46 14.08 8.83
CA GLY A 92 -2.42 13.47 7.90
C GLY A 92 -3.20 12.34 8.56
N VAL A 93 -4.53 12.41 8.57
CA VAL A 93 -5.42 11.37 9.14
C VAL A 93 -6.29 10.79 8.03
N GLY A 94 -6.00 9.56 7.58
CA GLY A 94 -6.78 8.93 6.53
C GLY A 94 -6.16 7.72 5.85
N GLY A 95 -6.64 7.43 4.64
CA GLY A 95 -6.11 6.38 3.76
C GLY A 95 -4.99 6.87 2.85
N GLY A 96 -4.46 5.98 2.00
CA GLY A 96 -3.24 6.21 1.22
C GLY A 96 -3.20 7.50 0.40
N ALA A 97 -4.25 7.81 -0.38
CA ALA A 97 -4.29 9.02 -1.20
C ALA A 97 -4.20 10.31 -0.36
N LEU A 98 -4.84 10.33 0.81
CA LEU A 98 -4.76 11.46 1.73
C LEU A 98 -3.38 11.55 2.36
N LEU A 99 -2.82 10.42 2.82
CA LEU A 99 -1.50 10.40 3.44
C LEU A 99 -0.41 10.81 2.45
N ASP A 100 -0.54 10.46 1.18
CA ASP A 100 0.34 10.94 0.12
C ASP A 100 0.23 12.44 -0.10
N THR A 101 -0.99 12.97 -0.14
CA THR A 101 -1.21 14.41 -0.30
C THR A 101 -0.64 15.21 0.88
N ALA A 102 -0.90 14.76 2.11
CA ALA A 102 -0.39 15.41 3.32
C ALA A 102 1.14 15.32 3.43
N LYS A 103 1.72 14.20 2.99
CA LYS A 103 3.18 14.01 2.89
C LYS A 103 3.79 14.98 1.88
N ALA A 104 3.24 15.06 0.67
CA ALA A 104 3.69 16.01 -0.35
C ALA A 104 3.59 17.47 0.13
N LEU A 105 2.50 17.83 0.82
CA LEU A 105 2.38 19.14 1.45
C LEU A 105 3.48 19.38 2.48
N ALA A 106 3.72 18.44 3.38
CA ALA A 106 4.73 18.58 4.42
C ALA A 106 6.12 18.86 3.83
N ARG A 107 6.48 18.17 2.74
CA ARG A 107 7.73 18.42 2.02
C ARG A 107 7.76 19.77 1.33
N ARG A 108 6.65 20.21 0.75
CA ARG A 108 6.52 21.55 0.16
C ARG A 108 6.71 22.66 1.20
N LEU A 109 6.19 22.46 2.42
CA LEU A 109 6.32 23.41 3.52
C LEU A 109 7.64 23.27 4.30
N GLY A 110 8.44 22.22 4.04
CA GLY A 110 9.66 21.93 4.79
C GLY A 110 9.39 21.54 6.25
N LEU A 111 8.26 20.89 6.53
CA LEU A 111 7.80 20.55 7.88
C LEU A 111 7.87 19.04 8.16
N PRO A 112 8.00 18.64 9.43
CA PRO A 112 7.79 17.25 9.86
C PRO A 112 6.40 16.76 9.46
N PHE A 113 6.34 15.52 8.96
CA PHE A 113 5.09 14.85 8.64
C PHE A 113 4.77 13.72 9.62
N VAL A 114 3.58 13.77 10.22
CA VAL A 114 3.01 12.69 11.03
C VAL A 114 1.88 12.02 10.25
N ALA A 115 2.01 10.74 9.98
CA ALA A 115 0.97 9.95 9.32
C ALA A 115 0.13 9.19 10.35
N VAL A 116 -1.19 9.28 10.21
CA VAL A 116 -2.18 8.57 11.04
C VAL A 116 -3.09 7.76 10.11
N PRO A 117 -2.71 6.52 9.78
CA PRO A 117 -3.55 5.67 8.93
C PRO A 117 -4.84 5.28 9.64
N THR A 118 -5.98 5.51 8.99
CA THR A 118 -7.30 5.05 9.49
C THR A 118 -7.74 3.73 8.87
N ILE A 119 -6.94 3.20 7.93
CA ILE A 119 -7.15 1.92 7.25
C ILE A 119 -5.79 1.26 7.00
N ALA A 120 -5.73 -0.07 7.03
CA ALA A 120 -4.56 -0.86 6.67
C ALA A 120 -4.74 -1.46 5.26
N ALA A 121 -4.73 -0.61 4.22
CA ALA A 121 -4.94 -1.03 2.83
C ALA A 121 -3.68 -1.00 1.96
N THR A 122 -2.65 -0.28 2.39
CA THR A 122 -1.35 -0.14 1.71
C THR A 122 -0.30 0.25 2.75
N CYS A 123 0.97 0.27 2.34
CA CYS A 123 2.09 0.80 3.13
C CYS A 123 2.33 2.32 2.98
N ALA A 124 1.38 3.09 2.42
CA ALA A 124 1.56 4.52 2.10
C ALA A 124 1.92 5.38 3.32
N ALA A 125 1.42 5.04 4.51
CA ALA A 125 1.77 5.74 5.76
C ALA A 125 3.26 5.65 6.10
N TRP A 126 3.92 4.55 5.72
CA TRP A 126 5.32 4.29 6.03
C TRP A 126 6.28 4.86 4.98
N THR A 127 5.92 4.70 3.70
CA THR A 127 6.86 4.96 2.60
C THR A 127 7.19 6.46 2.46
N PRO A 128 8.43 6.80 2.05
CA PRO A 128 8.82 8.16 1.67
C PRO A 128 8.42 8.46 0.22
N LEU A 129 7.29 7.94 -0.24
CA LEU A 129 6.85 8.03 -1.63
C LEU A 129 5.41 8.51 -1.68
N SER A 130 5.04 9.25 -2.72
CA SER A 130 3.65 9.55 -3.05
C SER A 130 3.33 9.25 -4.51
N VAL A 131 2.12 8.72 -4.75
CA VAL A 131 1.60 8.52 -6.11
C VAL A 131 0.85 9.78 -6.53
N TRP A 132 1.28 10.38 -7.63
CA TRP A 132 0.71 11.60 -8.17
C TRP A 132 -0.35 11.30 -9.22
N TYR A 133 -1.43 12.07 -9.17
CA TYR A 133 -2.58 11.98 -10.08
C TYR A 133 -2.80 13.31 -10.78
N ASN A 134 -3.45 13.27 -11.94
CA ASN A 134 -4.07 14.47 -12.50
C ASN A 134 -5.41 14.77 -11.83
N ASP A 135 -5.97 15.94 -12.10
CA ASP A 135 -7.27 16.38 -11.55
C ASP A 135 -8.45 15.48 -11.98
N ALA A 136 -8.26 14.67 -13.02
CA ALA A 136 -9.22 13.66 -13.46
C ALA A 136 -9.07 12.30 -12.74
N GLY A 137 -8.18 12.20 -11.75
CA GLY A 137 -7.94 11.00 -10.94
C GLY A 137 -7.09 9.93 -11.63
N GLN A 138 -6.42 10.25 -12.74
CA GLN A 138 -5.55 9.31 -13.46
C GLN A 138 -4.13 9.37 -12.89
N ALA A 139 -3.55 8.20 -12.57
CA ALA A 139 -2.18 8.11 -12.10
C ALA A 139 -1.19 8.63 -13.15
N LEU A 140 -0.26 9.48 -12.73
CA LEU A 140 0.75 10.09 -13.58
C LEU A 140 2.12 9.44 -13.37
N HIS A 141 2.62 9.54 -12.14
CA HIS A 141 3.93 9.03 -11.74
C HIS A 141 3.94 8.86 -10.22
N TYR A 142 5.05 8.38 -9.68
CA TYR A 142 5.33 8.43 -8.25
C TYR A 142 6.58 9.26 -8.00
N GLU A 143 6.64 9.90 -6.84
CA GLU A 143 7.80 10.65 -6.38
C GLU A 143 8.36 9.98 -5.13
N ILE A 144 9.68 9.77 -5.07
CA ILE A 144 10.38 9.33 -3.86
C ILE A 144 11.07 10.54 -3.25
N PHE A 145 10.64 10.95 -2.07
CA PHE A 145 11.19 12.10 -1.37
C PHE A 145 12.56 11.82 -0.74
N ASP A 146 13.31 12.87 -0.40
CA ASP A 146 14.69 12.78 0.11
C ASP A 146 14.84 12.34 1.58
N ASP A 147 13.79 12.53 2.37
CA ASP A 147 13.71 12.11 3.76
C ASP A 147 12.50 11.19 4.02
N ALA A 148 12.50 10.48 5.14
CA ALA A 148 11.39 9.64 5.57
C ALA A 148 10.35 10.44 6.37
N ASN A 149 9.17 9.85 6.60
CA ASN A 149 8.15 10.50 7.44
C ASN A 149 8.70 10.68 8.87
N PHE A 150 8.31 11.73 9.57
CA PHE A 150 8.82 11.96 10.92
C PHE A 150 8.27 10.89 11.88
N MET A 151 6.99 10.59 11.75
CA MET A 151 6.30 9.67 12.65
C MET A 151 5.10 9.01 11.96
N VAL A 152 4.81 7.77 12.34
CA VAL A 152 3.57 7.07 12.00
C VAL A 152 2.90 6.61 13.29
N LEU A 153 1.63 6.95 13.45
CA LEU A 153 0.83 6.65 14.62
C LEU A 153 -0.36 5.77 14.23
N VAL A 154 -0.29 4.49 14.60
CA VAL A 154 -1.33 3.51 14.32
C VAL A 154 -2.16 3.30 15.59
N GLU A 155 -3.39 3.81 15.56
CA GLU A 155 -4.40 3.51 16.57
C GLU A 155 -5.23 2.31 16.07
N PRO A 156 -4.95 1.08 16.54
CA PRO A 156 -5.46 -0.13 15.90
C PRO A 156 -6.98 -0.26 16.03
N GLU A 157 -7.60 0.36 17.04
CA GLU A 157 -9.06 0.39 17.16
C GLU A 157 -9.73 1.20 16.04
N ILE A 158 -9.08 2.23 15.48
CA ILE A 158 -9.61 2.94 14.31
C ILE A 158 -9.67 1.99 13.11
N ILE A 159 -8.61 1.21 12.90
CA ILE A 159 -8.51 0.25 11.79
C ILE A 159 -9.47 -0.92 12.01
N LEU A 160 -9.66 -1.38 13.26
CA LEU A 160 -10.60 -2.44 13.62
C LEU A 160 -12.05 -2.06 13.26
N ASN A 161 -12.39 -0.78 13.40
CA ASN A 161 -13.70 -0.23 13.04
C ASN A 161 -13.84 0.12 11.54
N ALA A 162 -12.77 0.05 10.77
CA ALA A 162 -12.83 0.33 9.33
C ALA A 162 -13.53 -0.80 8.56
N PRO A 163 -14.08 -0.52 7.37
CA PRO A 163 -14.62 -1.56 6.51
C PRO A 163 -13.57 -2.63 6.16
N GLN A 164 -13.98 -3.90 6.24
CA GLN A 164 -13.08 -5.06 6.15
C GLN A 164 -12.38 -5.16 4.79
N GLU A 165 -12.98 -4.64 3.71
CA GLU A 165 -12.38 -4.66 2.38
C GLU A 165 -11.02 -3.95 2.33
N TYR A 166 -10.78 -2.96 3.21
CA TYR A 166 -9.49 -2.29 3.29
C TYR A 166 -8.41 -3.18 3.87
N LEU A 167 -8.69 -3.94 4.93
CA LEU A 167 -7.75 -4.90 5.50
C LEU A 167 -7.44 -6.00 4.48
N LEU A 168 -8.49 -6.50 3.82
CA LEU A 168 -8.39 -7.50 2.76
C LEU A 168 -7.49 -7.02 1.60
N ALA A 169 -7.68 -5.78 1.15
CA ALA A 169 -6.81 -5.17 0.15
C ALA A 169 -5.36 -5.05 0.65
N GLY A 170 -5.14 -4.62 1.89
CA GLY A 170 -3.80 -4.53 2.47
C GLY A 170 -3.06 -5.86 2.51
N ILE A 171 -3.76 -6.95 2.86
CA ILE A 171 -3.22 -8.32 2.82
C ILE A 171 -2.76 -8.66 1.39
N GLY A 172 -3.61 -8.41 0.39
CA GLY A 172 -3.33 -8.68 -1.01
C GLY A 172 -2.11 -7.93 -1.56
N ASP A 173 -2.03 -6.62 -1.33
CA ASP A 173 -0.90 -5.78 -1.75
C ASP A 173 0.41 -6.20 -1.05
N THR A 174 0.33 -6.50 0.25
CA THR A 174 1.52 -6.81 1.04
C THR A 174 2.10 -8.18 0.72
N LEU A 175 1.26 -9.17 0.38
CA LEU A 175 1.75 -10.47 -0.10
C LEU A 175 2.61 -10.33 -1.37
N ALA A 176 2.28 -9.38 -2.26
CA ALA A 176 3.04 -9.16 -3.50
C ALA A 176 4.50 -8.81 -3.24
N LYS A 177 4.81 -8.17 -2.10
CA LYS A 177 6.19 -7.81 -1.70
C LYS A 177 7.13 -9.01 -1.76
N TRP A 178 6.71 -10.18 -1.29
CA TRP A 178 7.52 -11.39 -1.38
C TRP A 178 7.58 -11.91 -2.81
N TYR A 179 6.42 -12.15 -3.42
CA TYR A 179 6.33 -12.85 -4.70
C TYR A 179 6.99 -12.07 -5.83
N GLU A 180 6.99 -10.74 -5.79
CA GLU A 180 7.67 -9.91 -6.77
C GLU A 180 9.17 -9.74 -6.45
N ALA A 181 9.55 -9.59 -5.18
CA ALA A 181 10.95 -9.43 -4.80
C ALA A 181 11.83 -10.63 -5.19
N VAL A 182 11.33 -11.87 -5.04
CA VAL A 182 12.10 -13.07 -5.41
C VAL A 182 12.32 -13.20 -6.92
N VAL A 183 11.46 -12.57 -7.72
CA VAL A 183 11.64 -12.47 -9.18
C VAL A 183 12.65 -11.38 -9.53
N LEU A 184 12.56 -10.23 -8.88
CA LEU A 184 13.45 -9.07 -9.10
C LEU A 184 14.90 -9.34 -8.68
N ALA A 185 15.09 -10.23 -7.70
CA ALA A 185 16.39 -10.56 -7.13
C ALA A 185 16.62 -12.09 -7.10
N PRO A 186 16.78 -12.75 -8.25
CA PRO A 186 16.92 -14.21 -8.33
C PRO A 186 18.26 -14.74 -7.80
N GLN A 187 19.27 -13.86 -7.68
CA GLN A 187 20.59 -14.15 -7.11
C GLN A 187 20.91 -13.15 -6.00
N PRO A 188 20.16 -13.16 -4.89
CA PRO A 188 20.22 -12.11 -3.87
C PRO A 188 21.59 -12.03 -3.19
N GLU A 189 22.38 -13.10 -3.18
CA GLU A 189 23.77 -13.16 -2.70
C GLU A 189 24.73 -12.25 -3.48
N THR A 190 24.37 -11.87 -4.70
CA THR A 190 25.18 -10.96 -5.54
C THR A 190 24.81 -9.48 -5.37
N LEU A 191 23.77 -9.19 -4.57
CA LEU A 191 23.23 -7.86 -4.35
C LEU A 191 23.69 -7.27 -3.00
N PRO A 192 23.52 -5.95 -2.77
CA PRO A 192 23.79 -5.35 -1.47
C PRO A 192 23.07 -6.08 -0.33
N LEU A 193 23.71 -6.18 0.84
CA LEU A 193 23.15 -6.87 2.00
C LEU A 193 21.75 -6.37 2.37
N THR A 194 21.48 -5.07 2.22
CA THR A 194 20.17 -4.48 2.52
C THR A 194 19.06 -5.02 1.61
N VAL A 195 19.35 -5.37 0.35
CA VAL A 195 18.37 -6.06 -0.51
C VAL A 195 18.03 -7.43 0.05
N ARG A 196 19.03 -8.19 0.51
CA ARG A 196 18.82 -9.49 1.14
C ARG A 196 18.00 -9.38 2.43
N LEU A 197 18.25 -8.33 3.24
CA LEU A 197 17.43 -8.04 4.42
C LEU A 197 15.99 -7.70 4.04
N GLY A 198 15.77 -6.93 2.96
CA GLY A 198 14.45 -6.64 2.43
C GLY A 198 13.69 -7.89 1.97
N ILE A 199 14.36 -8.82 1.29
CA ILE A 199 13.78 -10.11 0.85
C ILE A 199 13.45 -11.00 2.05
N ASN A 200 14.35 -11.11 3.03
CA ASN A 200 14.10 -11.87 4.26
C ASN A 200 12.91 -11.31 5.03
N ASN A 201 12.80 -9.97 5.09
CA ASN A 201 11.67 -9.29 5.72
C ASN A 201 10.37 -9.56 4.95
N ALA A 202 10.39 -9.49 3.62
CA ALA A 202 9.23 -9.83 2.78
C ALA A 202 8.77 -11.29 3.00
N GLN A 203 9.71 -12.22 3.17
CA GLN A 203 9.41 -13.61 3.49
C GLN A 203 8.69 -13.75 4.84
N ALA A 204 9.25 -13.13 5.87
CA ALA A 204 8.66 -13.17 7.21
C ALA A 204 7.26 -12.56 7.22
N ILE A 205 7.06 -11.45 6.51
CA ILE A 205 5.76 -10.79 6.36
C ILE A 205 4.77 -11.70 5.62
N ARG A 206 5.19 -12.34 4.51
CA ARG A 206 4.35 -13.33 3.82
C ARG A 206 3.89 -14.42 4.77
N ASP A 207 4.79 -14.95 5.58
CA ASP A 207 4.46 -16.03 6.52
C ASP A 207 3.46 -15.57 7.58
N VAL A 208 3.62 -14.36 8.13
CA VAL A 208 2.63 -13.75 9.03
C VAL A 208 1.27 -13.63 8.34
N LEU A 209 1.23 -13.08 7.12
CA LEU A 209 -0.03 -12.87 6.40
C LEU A 209 -0.72 -14.19 6.06
N LEU A 210 0.00 -15.21 5.58
CA LEU A 210 -0.60 -16.50 5.24
C LEU A 210 -1.12 -17.26 6.46
N ASN A 211 -0.48 -17.08 7.62
CA ASN A 211 -0.85 -17.78 8.86
C ASN A 211 -1.92 -17.06 9.67
N SER A 212 -1.93 -15.72 9.65
CA SER A 212 -2.75 -14.92 10.58
C SER A 212 -3.91 -14.17 9.92
N SER A 213 -3.95 -14.02 8.59
CA SER A 213 -4.98 -13.18 7.95
C SER A 213 -6.40 -13.69 8.11
N GLU A 214 -6.63 -15.01 8.06
CA GLU A 214 -7.97 -15.58 8.30
C GLU A 214 -8.48 -15.22 9.70
N GLN A 215 -7.62 -15.35 10.71
CA GLN A 215 -7.94 -14.96 12.09
C GLN A 215 -8.13 -13.44 12.20
N ALA A 216 -7.25 -12.63 11.64
CA ALA A 216 -7.34 -11.17 11.70
C ALA A 216 -8.62 -10.63 11.04
N LEU A 217 -9.05 -11.23 9.92
CA LEU A 217 -10.32 -10.88 9.27
C LEU A 217 -11.51 -11.26 10.17
N ALA A 218 -11.50 -12.45 10.78
CA ALA A 218 -12.53 -12.86 11.73
C ALA A 218 -12.54 -11.97 12.99
N ASP A 219 -11.37 -11.58 13.49
CA ASP A 219 -11.20 -10.67 14.63
C ASP A 219 -11.82 -9.31 14.33
N GLN A 220 -11.58 -8.77 13.13
CA GLN A 220 -12.20 -7.53 12.69
C GLN A 220 -13.73 -7.66 12.61
N GLN A 221 -14.24 -8.75 12.03
CA GLN A 221 -15.69 -8.99 11.96
C GLN A 221 -16.32 -9.08 13.36
N ASN A 222 -15.61 -9.69 14.31
CA ASN A 222 -16.07 -9.86 15.70
C ASN A 222 -15.71 -8.68 16.61
N GLN A 223 -15.07 -7.64 16.08
CA GLN A 223 -14.61 -6.45 16.82
C GLN A 223 -13.68 -6.82 18.00
N GLN A 224 -12.74 -7.73 17.76
CA GLN A 224 -11.77 -8.21 18.73
C GLN A 224 -10.37 -7.68 18.39
N LEU A 225 -9.77 -6.91 19.31
CA LEU A 225 -8.39 -6.44 19.18
C LEU A 225 -7.42 -7.52 19.68
N THR A 226 -7.07 -8.47 18.81
CA THR A 226 -6.12 -9.55 19.12
C THR A 226 -4.70 -9.21 18.65
N GLN A 227 -3.72 -9.99 19.10
CA GLN A 227 -2.35 -9.88 18.58
C GLN A 227 -2.28 -10.23 17.09
N SER A 228 -3.04 -11.22 16.61
CA SER A 228 -3.06 -11.59 15.19
C SER A 228 -3.55 -10.44 14.31
N PHE A 229 -4.57 -9.70 14.77
CA PHE A 229 -5.03 -8.50 14.07
C PHE A 229 -3.94 -7.42 14.03
N CYS A 230 -3.32 -7.12 15.18
CA CYS A 230 -2.23 -6.13 15.25
C CYS A 230 -1.03 -6.52 14.37
N ASP A 231 -0.61 -7.79 14.38
CA ASP A 231 0.49 -8.29 13.56
C ASP A 231 0.22 -8.13 12.07
N VAL A 232 -1.01 -8.38 11.61
CA VAL A 232 -1.41 -8.16 10.22
C VAL A 232 -1.42 -6.67 9.87
N VAL A 233 -1.91 -5.80 10.76
CA VAL A 233 -1.87 -4.34 10.57
C VAL A 233 -0.43 -3.84 10.45
N ASP A 234 0.46 -4.26 11.35
CA ASP A 234 1.89 -3.89 11.33
C ASP A 234 2.60 -4.45 10.09
N ALA A 235 2.27 -5.68 9.68
CA ALA A 235 2.78 -6.29 8.46
C ALA A 235 2.44 -5.44 7.22
N ILE A 236 1.20 -4.94 7.13
CA ILE A 236 0.75 -4.12 6.00
C ILE A 236 1.41 -2.74 6.00
N ILE A 237 1.38 -2.04 7.15
CA ILE A 237 1.83 -0.66 7.24
C ILE A 237 3.35 -0.59 7.27
N ALA A 238 3.95 -1.13 8.35
CA ALA A 238 5.38 -1.03 8.59
C ALA A 238 6.17 -2.05 7.77
N GLY A 239 5.73 -3.31 7.79
CA GLY A 239 6.39 -4.40 7.08
C GLY A 239 6.49 -4.13 5.58
N GLY A 240 5.34 -3.94 4.92
CA GLY A 240 5.29 -3.69 3.48
C GLY A 240 6.13 -2.48 3.03
N GLY A 241 6.17 -1.43 3.86
CA GLY A 241 6.97 -0.24 3.59
C GLY A 241 8.48 -0.48 3.78
N MET A 242 8.86 -1.23 4.82
CA MET A 242 10.26 -1.55 5.13
C MET A 242 10.90 -2.41 4.03
N VAL A 243 10.16 -3.34 3.43
CA VAL A 243 10.64 -4.15 2.29
C VAL A 243 11.13 -3.27 1.15
N GLY A 244 10.30 -2.29 0.73
CA GLY A 244 10.67 -1.35 -0.33
C GLY A 244 11.79 -0.40 0.10
N GLY A 245 11.81 0.00 1.37
CA GLY A 245 12.84 0.85 1.95
C GLY A 245 14.24 0.24 1.98
N LEU A 246 14.33 -1.08 2.16
CA LEU A 246 15.58 -1.83 2.24
C LEU A 246 16.13 -2.24 0.88
N GLY A 247 15.26 -2.71 -0.02
CA GLY A 247 15.65 -3.30 -1.31
C GLY A 247 15.49 -2.38 -2.52
N ASP A 248 14.83 -1.23 -2.36
CA ASP A 248 14.55 -0.27 -3.43
C ASP A 248 14.00 -0.97 -4.70
N ARG A 249 14.51 -0.69 -5.89
CA ARG A 249 14.05 -1.31 -7.14
C ARG A 249 14.09 -2.85 -7.17
N PHE A 250 14.85 -3.49 -6.28
CA PHE A 250 14.93 -4.96 -6.21
C PHE A 250 13.79 -5.59 -5.41
N THR A 251 12.92 -4.80 -4.76
CA THR A 251 11.84 -5.31 -3.90
C THR A 251 10.51 -4.56 -4.08
N ARG A 252 10.34 -3.81 -5.18
CA ARG A 252 9.17 -2.95 -5.41
C ARG A 252 8.03 -3.65 -6.14
N VAL A 253 8.17 -3.87 -7.45
CA VAL A 253 7.07 -4.31 -8.33
C VAL A 253 7.59 -5.15 -9.51
N ALA A 254 6.81 -6.15 -9.91
CA ALA A 254 7.04 -7.05 -11.04
C ALA A 254 5.70 -7.33 -11.77
N ALA A 255 5.30 -8.59 -11.97
CA ALA A 255 4.15 -8.89 -12.80
C ALA A 255 2.80 -8.70 -12.10
N ALA A 256 2.72 -8.88 -10.78
CA ALA A 256 1.45 -8.75 -10.06
C ALA A 256 0.90 -7.32 -10.18
N HIS A 257 1.77 -6.31 -10.01
CA HIS A 257 1.39 -4.91 -10.21
C HIS A 257 1.11 -4.55 -11.68
N ALA A 258 1.83 -5.15 -12.64
CA ALA A 258 1.54 -4.94 -14.06
C ALA A 258 0.16 -5.52 -14.46
N VAL A 259 -0.23 -6.67 -13.91
CA VAL A 259 -1.57 -7.24 -14.09
C VAL A 259 -2.63 -6.36 -13.43
N HIS A 260 -2.38 -5.85 -12.22
CA HIS A 260 -3.22 -4.82 -11.61
C HIS A 260 -3.43 -3.64 -12.57
N ASN A 261 -2.35 -3.10 -13.17
CA ASN A 261 -2.45 -1.98 -14.10
C ASN A 261 -3.32 -2.34 -15.30
N GLY A 262 -3.12 -3.54 -15.86
CA GLY A 262 -3.96 -4.08 -16.92
C GLY A 262 -5.44 -4.13 -16.56
N LEU A 263 -5.80 -4.51 -15.34
CA LEU A 263 -7.20 -4.53 -14.89
C LEU A 263 -7.80 -3.13 -14.86
N THR A 264 -7.03 -2.09 -14.50
CA THR A 264 -7.57 -0.72 -14.35
C THR A 264 -8.09 -0.09 -15.64
N VAL A 265 -7.79 -0.65 -16.82
CA VAL A 265 -8.36 -0.18 -18.10
C VAL A 265 -9.81 -0.60 -18.31
N LEU A 266 -10.32 -1.50 -17.46
CA LEU A 266 -11.68 -2.02 -17.49
C LEU A 266 -12.52 -1.28 -16.44
N PRO A 267 -13.51 -0.44 -16.84
CA PRO A 267 -14.27 0.39 -15.91
C PRO A 267 -14.97 -0.39 -14.79
N GLN A 268 -15.42 -1.61 -15.07
CA GLN A 268 -16.08 -2.44 -14.06
C GLN A 268 -15.15 -2.83 -12.88
N THR A 269 -13.84 -2.75 -13.07
CA THR A 269 -12.86 -3.09 -12.04
C THR A 269 -12.52 -1.92 -11.09
N GLU A 270 -13.06 -0.72 -11.37
CA GLU A 270 -12.77 0.50 -10.60
C GLU A 270 -13.11 0.35 -9.12
N LYS A 271 -14.24 -0.30 -8.82
CA LYS A 271 -14.73 -0.51 -7.45
C LYS A 271 -13.87 -1.46 -6.61
N PHE A 272 -13.04 -2.28 -7.23
CA PHE A 272 -12.14 -3.17 -6.49
C PHE A 272 -10.90 -2.40 -6.06
N LEU A 273 -10.55 -2.55 -4.79
CA LEU A 273 -9.39 -1.89 -4.20
C LEU A 273 -8.08 -2.38 -4.83
N HIS A 274 -7.05 -1.54 -4.76
CA HIS A 274 -5.72 -1.80 -5.33
C HIS A 274 -5.19 -3.20 -4.99
N GLY A 275 -5.08 -3.51 -3.71
CA GLY A 275 -4.52 -4.78 -3.26
C GLY A 275 -5.36 -6.01 -3.61
N THR A 276 -6.67 -5.86 -3.79
CA THR A 276 -7.56 -6.92 -4.29
C THR A 276 -7.19 -7.33 -5.72
N LYS A 277 -6.92 -6.34 -6.59
CA LYS A 277 -6.46 -6.56 -7.96
C LYS A 277 -5.01 -7.07 -8.01
N VAL A 278 -4.13 -6.56 -7.12
CA VAL A 278 -2.75 -7.04 -7.00
C VAL A 278 -2.70 -8.51 -6.57
N ALA A 279 -3.56 -8.93 -5.63
CA ALA A 279 -3.66 -10.33 -5.20
C ALA A 279 -3.91 -11.28 -6.38
N TYR A 280 -4.89 -10.97 -7.23
CA TYR A 280 -5.12 -11.75 -8.46
C TYR A 280 -3.88 -11.76 -9.38
N GLY A 281 -3.18 -10.63 -9.48
CA GLY A 281 -1.91 -10.53 -10.20
C GLY A 281 -0.82 -11.49 -9.72
N ILE A 282 -0.79 -11.83 -8.43
CA ILE A 282 0.16 -12.81 -7.88
C ILE A 282 -0.13 -14.22 -8.41
N LEU A 283 -1.41 -14.59 -8.55
CA LEU A 283 -1.82 -15.87 -9.14
C LEU A 283 -1.36 -15.96 -10.61
N VAL A 284 -1.58 -14.89 -11.37
CA VAL A 284 -1.16 -14.80 -12.78
C VAL A 284 0.36 -14.85 -12.91
N GLN A 285 1.09 -14.17 -12.04
CA GLN A 285 2.56 -14.27 -12.00
C GLN A 285 3.02 -15.71 -11.73
N SER A 286 2.39 -16.39 -10.76
CA SER A 286 2.71 -17.78 -10.43
C SER A 286 2.43 -18.72 -11.60
N ALA A 287 1.32 -18.50 -12.30
CA ALA A 287 0.97 -19.24 -13.53
C ALA A 287 1.99 -19.03 -14.66
N LEU A 288 2.43 -17.78 -14.90
CA LEU A 288 3.47 -17.44 -15.88
C LEU A 288 4.80 -18.11 -15.59
N LEU A 289 5.14 -18.26 -14.30
CA LEU A 289 6.38 -18.88 -13.84
C LEU A 289 6.28 -20.41 -13.72
N GLY A 290 5.11 -21.00 -13.97
CA GLY A 290 4.89 -22.45 -13.80
C GLY A 290 4.98 -22.93 -12.35
N GLN A 291 4.67 -22.06 -11.39
CA GLN A 291 4.79 -22.33 -9.94
C GLN A 291 3.48 -22.90 -9.38
N ASP A 292 3.14 -24.13 -9.77
CA ASP A 292 1.83 -24.73 -9.45
C ASP A 292 1.60 -24.94 -7.95
N ASP A 293 2.64 -25.28 -7.19
CA ASP A 293 2.55 -25.41 -5.74
C ASP A 293 2.23 -24.07 -5.06
N VAL A 294 2.82 -22.98 -5.54
CA VAL A 294 2.55 -21.61 -5.05
C VAL A 294 1.14 -21.19 -5.45
N LEU A 295 0.74 -21.47 -6.68
CA LEU A 295 -0.59 -21.17 -7.18
C LEU A 295 -1.67 -21.90 -6.35
N ALA A 296 -1.48 -23.18 -6.05
CA ALA A 296 -2.37 -23.96 -5.19
C ALA A 296 -2.45 -23.41 -3.76
N GLN A 297 -1.29 -23.13 -3.14
CA GLN A 297 -1.22 -22.57 -1.79
C GLN A 297 -1.98 -21.24 -1.70
N LEU A 298 -1.72 -20.33 -2.64
CA LEU A 298 -2.34 -19.00 -2.65
C LEU A 298 -3.83 -19.07 -2.96
N THR A 299 -4.25 -19.92 -3.89
CA THR A 299 -5.67 -20.10 -4.21
C THR A 299 -6.43 -20.59 -2.98
N GLY A 300 -5.91 -21.60 -2.27
CA GLY A 300 -6.53 -22.10 -1.02
C GLY A 300 -6.51 -21.06 0.11
N ALA A 301 -5.47 -20.23 0.21
CA ALA A 301 -5.45 -19.13 1.18
C ALA A 301 -6.47 -18.04 0.82
N TYR A 302 -6.55 -17.64 -0.45
CA TYR A 302 -7.43 -16.57 -0.91
C TYR A 302 -8.91 -16.95 -0.78
N GLN A 303 -9.26 -18.21 -1.02
CA GLN A 303 -10.62 -18.71 -0.76
C GLN A 303 -11.03 -18.56 0.71
N ARG A 304 -10.11 -18.80 1.67
CA ARG A 304 -10.35 -18.59 3.10
C ARG A 304 -10.44 -17.12 3.47
N PHE A 305 -9.65 -16.27 2.81
CA PHE A 305 -9.63 -14.82 3.08
C PHE A 305 -10.76 -14.07 2.36
N HIS A 306 -11.39 -14.68 1.35
CA HIS A 306 -12.27 -14.04 0.38
C HIS A 306 -11.58 -13.05 -0.57
N LEU A 307 -10.34 -13.34 -0.97
CA LEU A 307 -9.65 -12.66 -2.07
C LEU A 307 -10.00 -13.32 -3.42
N PRO A 308 -9.98 -12.57 -4.54
CA PRO A 308 -10.33 -13.10 -5.85
C PRO A 308 -9.31 -14.15 -6.31
N THR A 309 -9.84 -15.27 -6.79
CA THR A 309 -9.09 -16.36 -7.42
C THR A 309 -9.43 -16.54 -8.90
N THR A 310 -10.43 -15.79 -9.39
CA THR A 310 -10.88 -15.78 -10.79
C THR A 310 -11.12 -14.35 -11.26
N LEU A 311 -11.08 -14.12 -12.58
CA LEU A 311 -11.48 -12.85 -13.17
C LEU A 311 -12.97 -12.55 -12.96
N ALA A 312 -13.81 -13.57 -12.88
CA ALA A 312 -15.24 -13.41 -12.64
C ALA A 312 -15.54 -12.73 -11.30
N GLU A 313 -14.74 -13.02 -10.26
CA GLU A 313 -14.82 -12.35 -8.95
C GLU A 313 -14.40 -10.86 -9.00
N LEU A 314 -13.73 -10.45 -10.08
CA LEU A 314 -13.40 -9.07 -10.43
C LEU A 314 -14.34 -8.49 -11.51
N GLU A 315 -15.45 -9.16 -11.80
CA GLU A 315 -16.43 -8.82 -12.84
C GLU A 315 -15.84 -8.77 -14.26
N VAL A 316 -14.79 -9.55 -14.51
CA VAL A 316 -14.20 -9.69 -15.84
C VAL A 316 -14.53 -11.09 -16.38
N ASP A 317 -15.18 -11.15 -17.55
CA ASP A 317 -15.42 -12.42 -18.24
C ASP A 317 -14.19 -12.79 -19.09
N ILE A 318 -13.52 -13.89 -18.74
CA ILE A 318 -12.38 -14.42 -19.51
C ILE A 318 -12.73 -14.71 -20.98
N ASN A 319 -14.00 -14.94 -21.30
CA ASN A 319 -14.46 -15.19 -22.67
C ASN A 319 -14.69 -13.90 -23.47
N ASN A 320 -14.71 -12.73 -22.83
CA ASN A 320 -14.82 -11.46 -23.52
C ASN A 320 -13.45 -11.07 -24.13
N GLN A 321 -13.21 -11.55 -25.35
CA GLN A 321 -11.92 -11.36 -26.04
C GLN A 321 -11.50 -9.89 -26.13
N VAL A 322 -12.43 -8.97 -26.36
CA VAL A 322 -12.14 -7.53 -26.50
C VAL A 322 -11.58 -6.95 -25.21
N GLU A 323 -12.16 -7.31 -24.05
CA GLU A 323 -11.69 -6.81 -22.75
C GLU A 323 -10.37 -7.47 -22.35
N ILE A 324 -10.24 -8.78 -22.56
CA ILE A 324 -9.01 -9.52 -22.28
C ILE A 324 -7.85 -9.02 -23.15
N ASP A 325 -8.08 -8.74 -24.43
CA ASP A 325 -7.04 -8.18 -25.32
C ASP A 325 -6.62 -6.78 -24.90
N LYS A 326 -7.55 -5.94 -24.42
CA LYS A 326 -7.22 -4.62 -23.85
C LYS A 326 -6.36 -4.75 -22.60
N MET A 327 -6.74 -5.63 -21.67
CA MET A 327 -5.97 -5.89 -20.45
C MET A 327 -4.56 -6.38 -20.80
N ILE A 328 -4.45 -7.40 -21.67
CA ILE A 328 -3.17 -7.95 -22.14
C ILE A 328 -2.29 -6.86 -22.77
N ALA A 329 -2.86 -6.05 -23.67
CA ALA A 329 -2.13 -4.99 -24.35
C ALA A 329 -1.59 -3.95 -23.36
N HIS A 330 -2.35 -3.64 -22.31
CA HIS A 330 -1.92 -2.69 -21.28
C HIS A 330 -0.85 -3.28 -20.35
N THR A 331 -1.03 -4.52 -19.89
CA THR A 331 -0.07 -5.24 -19.04
C THR A 331 1.28 -5.45 -19.74
N LEU A 332 1.30 -5.62 -21.06
CA LEU A 332 2.52 -5.88 -21.84
C LEU A 332 3.18 -4.61 -22.41
N ARG A 333 2.73 -3.40 -22.05
CA ARG A 333 3.40 -2.17 -22.51
C ARG A 333 4.89 -2.20 -22.15
N PRO A 334 5.79 -1.65 -22.98
CA PRO A 334 7.24 -1.75 -22.74
C PRO A 334 7.73 -1.18 -21.40
N VAL A 335 6.96 -0.27 -20.80
CA VAL A 335 7.27 0.39 -19.52
C VAL A 335 6.83 -0.41 -18.28
N GLU A 336 6.04 -1.48 -18.46
CA GLU A 336 5.45 -2.24 -17.34
C GLU A 336 6.47 -3.17 -16.68
N SER A 337 6.25 -3.42 -15.39
CA SER A 337 7.15 -4.23 -14.56
C SER A 337 7.05 -5.74 -14.80
N ILE A 338 6.10 -6.22 -15.61
CA ILE A 338 5.99 -7.64 -15.97
C ILE A 338 7.26 -8.15 -16.69
N HIS A 339 7.95 -7.27 -17.43
CA HIS A 339 9.13 -7.61 -18.22
C HIS A 339 10.38 -7.96 -17.38
N TYR A 340 10.29 -7.85 -16.05
CA TYR A 340 11.31 -8.38 -15.15
C TYR A 340 11.21 -9.90 -14.93
N LEU A 341 10.10 -10.53 -15.35
CA LEU A 341 10.00 -11.99 -15.27
C LEU A 341 11.01 -12.67 -16.20
N PRO A 342 11.66 -13.76 -15.77
CA PRO A 342 12.61 -14.51 -16.59
C PRO A 342 11.92 -15.47 -17.58
N VAL A 343 10.85 -15.01 -18.25
CA VAL A 343 10.06 -15.79 -19.22
C VAL A 343 9.81 -14.98 -20.49
N THR A 344 9.56 -15.67 -21.60
CA THR A 344 9.17 -14.97 -22.84
C THR A 344 7.72 -14.53 -22.73
N LEU A 345 7.49 -13.22 -22.79
CA LEU A 345 6.16 -12.61 -22.67
C LEU A 345 5.60 -12.28 -24.05
N THR A 346 4.40 -12.79 -24.32
CA THR A 346 3.60 -12.52 -25.51
C THR A 346 2.12 -12.42 -25.11
N PRO A 347 1.25 -11.87 -25.96
CA PRO A 347 -0.19 -11.90 -25.72
C PRO A 347 -0.72 -13.33 -25.46
N GLY A 348 -0.21 -14.32 -26.19
CA GLY A 348 -0.61 -15.72 -26.04
C GLY A 348 -0.18 -16.32 -24.69
N THR A 349 1.04 -16.04 -24.23
CA THR A 349 1.52 -16.57 -22.93
C THR A 349 0.78 -15.93 -21.76
N LEU A 350 0.47 -14.63 -21.84
CA LEU A 350 -0.31 -13.96 -20.79
C LEU A 350 -1.78 -14.43 -20.78
N ARG A 351 -2.39 -14.62 -21.96
CA ARG A 351 -3.72 -15.25 -22.08
C ARG A 351 -3.76 -16.64 -21.46
N ALA A 352 -2.78 -17.50 -21.78
CA ALA A 352 -2.68 -18.84 -21.23
C ALA A 352 -2.50 -18.83 -19.70
N ALA A 353 -1.81 -17.83 -19.15
CA ALA A 353 -1.70 -17.67 -17.71
C ALA A 353 -3.03 -17.30 -17.05
N PHE A 354 -3.83 -16.41 -17.64
CA PHE A 354 -5.20 -16.15 -17.17
C PHE A 354 -6.05 -17.42 -17.22
N GLU A 355 -6.09 -18.11 -18.36
CA GLU A 355 -6.86 -19.37 -18.53
C GLU A 355 -6.43 -20.45 -17.54
N LYS A 356 -5.13 -20.52 -17.21
CA LYS A 356 -4.61 -21.41 -16.18
C LYS A 356 -5.17 -21.06 -14.81
N VAL A 357 -5.15 -19.79 -14.41
CA VAL A 357 -5.73 -19.34 -13.13
C VAL A 357 -7.23 -19.67 -13.09
N GLU A 358 -7.99 -19.38 -14.15
CA GLU A 358 -9.45 -19.63 -14.19
C GLU A 358 -9.82 -21.13 -14.07
N SER A 359 -8.95 -22.02 -14.55
CA SER A 359 -9.17 -23.46 -14.52
C SER A 359 -8.49 -24.16 -13.35
N PHE A 360 -7.70 -23.43 -12.55
CA PHE A 360 -6.93 -24.00 -11.45
C PHE A 360 -7.85 -24.43 -10.32
N LYS A 361 -7.81 -25.72 -9.96
CA LYS A 361 -8.52 -26.26 -8.80
C LYS A 361 -7.49 -26.57 -7.73
N ALA A 362 -7.54 -25.82 -6.63
CA ALA A 362 -6.72 -26.07 -5.46
C ALA A 362 -7.09 -27.39 -4.77
#